data_AF-A0A9X2ZBB3-F1
#
_entry.id   AF-A0A9X2ZBB3-F1
#
_cell.length_a   1.000
_cell.length_b   1.000
_cell.length_c   1.000
_cell.angle_alpha   90.00
_cell.angle_beta   90.00
_cell.angle_gamma   90.00
#
_symmetry.space_group_name_H-M   'P 1'
#
loop_
_entity.id
_entity.type
_entity.pdbx_description
1 polymer ?
#
loop_
_entity_poly.entity_id
_entity_poly.type
_entity_poly.pdbx_seq_one_letter_code
_entity_poly.pdbx_strand_id
1 'polypeptide(L)'
;MAWAPASRPGDTDPLIPKAKQKLAGNSYGKAIGTDRSTTYTEAFGAALTQYGINVHADVLKGKRAAPDVNTTGVFDWAIKTQMQLLAPPAPPKPWEPRIPAFCFRGTGGIVGLDPVSRVCQRLGGLVEEINTPWAATMGGIPVGASGGIGDPSMWSGIQAGLVAAQNEFLARRAVNPGVKIIIQGYSAGAVLAALFKQWVLENFPENYVASASFGDPTRPVGGGFYGRPAPWGDGIADFAMGDPKDYRHAWLTHEKDMYAQIPGGMVGDIMDDVYAEVSRFAFTDIVQVTIRMVQTVPAVAAKAGISIPGALASLAGGPVGVIGFALPLLLQSMGGLIPTGQPVESLTGPAAAAKAATLGLEFLFAGTGPHIRYEFDEAWPGGPTFVDFAAMHFRDYIGRLRR
;
A
#
# COMPACT_ATOMS: atom_id res chain seq x y z
N MET A 1 1.74 22.29 36.90
CA MET A 1 2.08 23.57 36.24
C MET A 1 2.48 23.27 34.80
N ALA A 2 1.88 23.94 33.81
CA ALA A 2 2.31 23.83 32.43
C ALA A 2 3.72 24.43 32.31
N TRP A 3 4.65 23.71 31.67
CA TRP A 3 5.99 24.22 31.39
C TRP A 3 5.88 25.43 30.46
N ALA A 4 6.60 26.52 30.77
CA ALA A 4 6.67 27.72 29.95
C ALA A 4 8.14 28.15 29.78
N PRO A 5 8.54 28.64 28.60
CA PRO A 5 9.89 29.15 28.37
C PRO A 5 10.16 30.39 29.21
N ALA A 6 11.42 30.58 29.63
CA ALA A 6 11.84 31.75 30.40
C ALA A 6 11.60 33.02 29.58
N SER A 7 10.82 33.95 30.13
CA SER A 7 10.33 35.14 29.40
C SER A 7 10.28 36.40 30.25
N ARG A 8 10.47 36.30 31.57
CA ARG A 8 10.42 37.45 32.50
C ARG A 8 11.47 37.34 33.59
N PRO A 9 11.82 38.47 34.26
CA PRO A 9 12.75 38.46 35.37
C PRO A 9 12.39 37.43 36.45
N GLY A 10 13.38 36.64 36.88
CA GLY A 10 13.19 35.59 37.89
C GLY A 10 12.95 34.19 37.32
N ASP A 11 12.55 34.04 36.05
CA ASP A 11 12.49 32.73 35.40
C ASP A 11 13.90 32.12 35.30
N THR A 12 14.02 30.79 35.32
CA THR A 12 15.32 30.10 35.27
C THR A 12 15.42 29.16 34.09
N ASP A 13 16.59 29.13 33.43
CA ASP A 13 16.91 28.13 32.41
C ASP A 13 18.42 27.82 32.42
N PRO A 14 18.83 26.55 32.34
CA PRO A 14 20.24 26.15 32.41
C PRO A 14 21.11 26.70 31.27
N LEU A 15 20.52 27.15 30.16
CA LEU A 15 21.25 27.69 29.00
C LEU A 15 21.39 29.22 29.03
N ILE A 16 20.72 29.92 29.94
CA ILE A 16 20.82 31.39 30.09
C ILE A 16 22.26 31.87 30.30
N PRO A 17 23.13 31.21 31.09
CA PRO A 17 24.52 31.68 31.27
C PRO A 17 25.29 31.78 29.94
N LYS A 18 25.12 30.77 29.08
CA LYS A 18 25.75 30.73 27.75
C LYS A 18 25.12 31.77 26.81
N ALA A 19 23.81 31.96 26.89
CA ALA A 19 23.12 33.00 26.13
C ALA A 19 23.61 34.41 26.51
N LYS A 20 23.70 34.71 27.82
CA LYS A 20 24.26 35.96 28.35
C LYS A 20 25.67 36.21 27.86
N GLN A 21 26.53 35.19 27.89
CA GLN A 21 27.89 35.28 27.36
C GLN A 21 27.91 35.64 25.87
N LYS A 22 27.03 35.02 25.06
CA LYS A 22 26.95 35.29 23.62
C LYS A 22 26.43 36.70 23.32
N LEU A 23 25.45 37.17 24.09
CA LEU A 23 24.85 38.49 23.89
C LEU A 23 25.77 39.62 24.37
N ALA A 24 26.51 39.42 25.47
CA ALA A 24 27.39 40.43 26.06
C ALA A 24 28.47 40.98 25.12
N GLY A 25 28.83 40.24 24.07
CA GLY A 25 29.75 40.70 23.02
C GLY A 25 29.15 41.71 22.03
N ASN A 26 27.82 41.91 22.05
CA ASN A 26 27.11 42.82 21.15
C ASN A 26 26.82 44.16 21.82
N SER A 27 26.63 45.22 21.02
CA SER A 27 26.30 46.56 21.51
C SER A 27 25.05 46.58 22.41
N TYR A 28 24.03 45.80 22.05
CA TYR A 28 22.77 45.67 22.80
C TYR A 28 22.84 44.72 24.01
N GLY A 29 23.93 43.98 24.19
CA GLY A 29 24.12 43.07 25.33
C GLY A 29 25.02 43.62 26.45
N LYS A 30 25.57 44.83 26.30
CA LYS A 30 26.53 45.42 27.27
C LYS A 30 25.96 45.51 28.69
N ALA A 31 24.66 45.79 28.83
CA ALA A 31 23.98 45.90 30.13
C ALA A 31 23.96 44.58 30.92
N ILE A 32 24.19 43.43 30.27
CA ILE A 32 24.32 42.13 30.95
C ILE A 32 25.59 42.09 31.82
N GLY A 33 26.65 42.80 31.41
CA GLY A 33 27.92 42.83 32.11
C GLY A 33 28.51 41.43 32.35
N THR A 34 28.90 41.18 33.60
CA THR A 34 29.51 39.92 34.05
C THR A 34 28.51 38.89 34.56
N ASP A 35 27.20 39.18 34.57
CA ASP A 35 26.19 38.25 35.05
C ASP A 35 26.14 36.97 34.19
N ARG A 36 26.35 35.81 34.82
CA ARG A 36 26.26 34.47 34.20
C ARG A 36 25.37 33.54 35.01
N SER A 37 24.45 34.08 35.80
CA SER A 37 23.42 33.31 36.49
C SER A 37 22.46 32.64 35.50
N THR A 38 21.80 31.57 35.92
CA THR A 38 20.74 30.86 35.18
C THR A 38 19.41 31.60 35.19
N THR A 39 19.34 32.76 35.84
CA THR A 39 18.11 33.55 36.01
C THR A 39 17.96 34.56 34.87
N TYR A 40 16.76 34.67 34.34
CA TYR A 40 16.39 35.70 33.38
C TYR A 40 16.37 37.06 34.09
N THR A 41 17.07 38.06 33.55
CA THR A 41 17.13 39.43 34.09
C THR A 41 16.59 40.42 33.06
N GLU A 42 16.22 41.63 33.50
CA GLU A 42 15.74 42.68 32.58
C GLU A 42 16.77 43.00 31.49
N ALA A 43 18.04 43.11 31.86
CA ALA A 43 19.14 43.36 30.92
C ALA A 43 19.31 42.21 29.91
N PHE A 44 19.12 40.95 30.34
CA PHE A 44 19.12 39.81 29.45
C PHE A 44 17.94 39.83 28.49
N GLY A 45 16.74 40.15 28.98
CA GLY A 45 15.53 40.21 28.14
C GLY A 45 15.57 41.31 27.08
N ALA A 46 16.03 42.50 27.44
CA ALA A 46 16.22 43.59 26.47
C ALA A 46 17.21 43.20 25.37
N ALA A 47 18.33 42.56 25.74
CA ALA A 47 19.30 42.07 24.76
C ALA A 47 18.74 40.94 23.88
N LEU A 48 17.90 40.07 24.45
CA LEU A 48 17.29 38.96 23.73
C LEU A 48 16.24 39.43 22.72
N THR A 49 15.46 40.45 23.07
CA THR A 49 14.53 41.14 22.16
C THR A 49 15.26 41.70 20.94
N GLN A 50 16.36 42.44 21.15
CA GLN A 50 17.12 43.01 20.03
C GLN A 50 17.79 41.93 19.18
N TYR A 51 18.29 40.86 19.82
CA TYR A 51 18.79 39.69 19.10
C TYR A 51 17.70 39.05 18.22
N GLY A 52 16.51 38.85 18.77
CA GLY A 52 15.35 38.29 18.06
C GLY A 52 14.97 39.11 16.83
N ILE A 53 14.90 40.45 16.97
CA ILE A 53 14.61 41.37 15.86
C ILE A 53 15.64 41.21 14.73
N ASN A 54 16.93 41.17 15.07
CA ASN A 54 18.00 41.05 14.07
C ASN A 54 17.95 39.70 13.34
N VAL A 55 17.78 38.61 14.10
CA VAL A 55 17.73 37.25 13.55
C VAL A 55 16.48 37.02 12.71
N HIS A 56 15.32 37.47 13.16
CA HIS A 56 14.06 37.42 12.41
C HIS A 56 14.21 38.10 11.04
N ALA A 57 14.79 39.31 11.03
CA ALA A 57 15.04 40.04 9.78
C ALA A 57 16.01 39.29 8.83
N ASP A 58 17.01 38.61 9.37
CA ASP A 58 17.95 37.81 8.56
C ASP A 58 17.32 36.52 8.02
N VAL A 59 16.44 35.86 8.79
CA VAL A 59 15.70 34.68 8.35
C VAL A 59 14.73 35.04 7.22
N LEU A 60 13.94 36.12 7.37
CA LEU A 60 13.04 36.59 6.31
C LEU A 60 13.77 36.99 5.03
N LYS A 61 15.01 37.47 5.13
CA LYS A 61 15.86 37.81 3.98
C LYS A 61 16.62 36.61 3.40
N GLY A 62 16.44 35.41 3.96
CA GLY A 62 17.16 34.20 3.56
C GLY A 62 18.65 34.21 3.87
N LYS A 63 19.13 35.19 4.65
CA LYS A 63 20.55 35.28 5.07
C LYS A 63 20.89 34.29 6.17
N ARG A 64 19.87 33.76 6.83
CA ARG A 64 19.99 32.81 7.93
C ARG A 64 18.95 31.70 7.77
N ALA A 65 19.35 30.46 8.04
CA ALA A 65 18.45 29.33 7.99
C ALA A 65 17.38 29.43 9.09
N ALA A 66 16.21 28.83 8.84
CA ALA A 66 15.15 28.61 9.83
C ALA A 66 15.69 27.84 11.08
N PRO A 67 15.00 27.86 12.23
CA PRO A 67 13.67 28.41 12.49
C PRO A 67 13.65 29.93 12.61
N ASP A 68 12.51 30.55 12.26
CA ASP A 68 12.26 31.94 12.62
C ASP A 68 12.09 32.10 14.15
N VAL A 69 12.35 33.29 14.68
CA VAL A 69 12.40 33.55 16.14
C VAL A 69 11.38 34.58 16.58
N ASN A 70 11.00 34.53 17.86
CA ASN A 70 10.22 35.61 18.46
C ASN A 70 11.06 36.89 18.62
N THR A 71 10.38 38.04 18.60
CA THR A 71 10.97 39.37 18.76
C THR A 71 10.63 40.01 20.11
N THR A 72 10.03 39.25 21.03
CA THR A 72 9.50 39.75 22.31
C THR A 72 10.36 39.35 23.51
N GLY A 73 11.53 38.75 23.28
CA GLY A 73 12.47 38.38 24.34
C GLY A 73 12.14 37.05 25.04
N VAL A 74 11.38 36.15 24.42
CA VAL A 74 11.14 34.82 25.00
C VAL A 74 12.33 33.90 24.71
N PHE A 75 12.90 33.25 25.73
CA PHE A 75 14.02 32.32 25.58
C PHE A 75 13.54 30.90 25.25
N ASP A 76 12.90 30.76 24.09
CA ASP A 76 12.29 29.52 23.59
C ASP A 76 13.27 28.65 22.77
N TRP A 77 12.75 27.55 22.24
CA TRP A 77 13.52 26.62 21.40
C TRP A 77 14.14 27.28 20.16
N ALA A 78 13.41 28.18 19.49
CA ALA A 78 13.87 28.79 18.25
C ALA A 78 15.05 29.74 18.53
N ILE A 79 14.93 30.55 19.59
CA ILE A 79 16.02 31.41 20.08
C ILE A 79 17.24 30.57 20.47
N LYS A 80 17.06 29.49 21.25
CA LYS A 80 18.17 28.60 21.65
C LYS A 80 18.86 27.93 20.46
N THR A 81 18.08 27.57 19.43
CA THR A 81 18.56 26.99 18.19
C THR A 81 19.38 28.00 17.39
N GLN A 82 18.86 29.22 17.18
CA GLN A 82 19.57 30.28 16.46
C GLN A 82 20.83 30.74 17.20
N MET A 83 20.80 30.72 18.52
CA MET A 83 21.98 30.98 19.35
C MET A 83 22.96 29.80 19.39
N GLN A 84 22.67 28.66 18.74
CA GLN A 84 23.51 27.45 18.75
C GLN A 84 23.82 26.96 20.17
N LEU A 85 22.86 27.09 21.08
CA LEU A 85 22.99 26.68 22.47
C LEU A 85 22.52 25.24 22.69
N LEU A 86 21.70 24.74 21.77
CA LEU A 86 21.33 23.34 21.70
C LEU A 86 22.44 22.58 20.96
N ALA A 87 22.66 21.33 21.35
CA ALA A 87 23.45 20.44 20.52
C ALA A 87 22.86 20.48 19.10
N PRO A 88 23.68 20.57 18.04
CA PRO A 88 23.19 20.40 16.68
C PRO A 88 22.34 19.12 16.67
N PRO A 89 21.17 19.11 16.02
CA PRO A 89 20.54 17.83 15.75
C PRO A 89 21.63 16.95 15.14
N ALA A 90 21.78 15.73 15.65
CA ALA A 90 22.74 14.80 15.09
C ALA A 90 22.58 14.86 13.56
N PRO A 91 23.68 15.01 12.79
CA PRO A 91 23.57 15.02 11.34
C PRO A 91 22.66 13.84 10.98
N PRO A 92 21.65 14.01 10.10
CA PRO A 92 20.83 12.89 9.69
C PRO A 92 21.82 11.80 9.33
N LYS A 93 21.68 10.63 9.98
CA LYS A 93 22.53 9.48 9.74
C LYS A 93 22.68 9.41 8.22
N PRO A 94 23.90 9.40 7.64
CA PRO A 94 24.07 9.31 6.20
C PRO A 94 23.10 8.24 5.74
N TRP A 95 22.19 8.56 4.81
CA TRP A 95 21.15 7.61 4.40
C TRP A 95 21.87 6.31 4.07
N GLU A 96 21.71 5.30 4.94
CA GLU A 96 22.17 3.97 4.63
C GLU A 96 21.52 3.63 3.27
N PRO A 97 22.21 2.92 2.35
CA PRO A 97 21.66 2.63 1.04
C PRO A 97 20.24 2.11 1.19
N ARG A 98 19.26 2.87 0.68
CA ARG A 98 17.84 2.52 0.79
C ARG A 98 17.64 1.23 0.00
N ILE A 99 16.94 0.27 0.59
CA ILE A 99 16.65 -1.00 -0.08
C ILE A 99 15.60 -0.73 -1.18
N PRO A 100 15.87 -1.04 -2.46
CA PRO A 100 14.88 -0.89 -3.51
C PRO A 100 13.66 -1.76 -3.23
N ALA A 101 12.49 -1.13 -3.22
CA ALA A 101 11.19 -1.76 -3.05
C ALA A 101 10.44 -1.74 -4.38
N PHE A 102 10.42 -2.87 -5.08
CA PHE A 102 9.67 -3.02 -6.33
C PHE A 102 8.17 -3.08 -6.01
N CYS A 103 7.45 -2.05 -6.46
CA CYS A 103 6.05 -1.81 -6.14
C CYS A 103 5.18 -2.00 -7.38
N PHE A 104 4.28 -2.99 -7.32
CA PHE A 104 3.33 -3.28 -8.38
C PHE A 104 1.90 -2.99 -7.91
N ARG A 105 1.42 -1.79 -8.22
CA ARG A 105 0.06 -1.33 -7.89
C ARG A 105 -1.04 -2.20 -8.51
N GLY A 106 -2.22 -2.24 -7.92
CA GLY A 106 -3.38 -2.93 -8.53
C GLY A 106 -3.94 -2.20 -9.74
N THR A 107 -4.90 -2.83 -10.43
CA THR A 107 -5.63 -2.21 -11.54
C THR A 107 -6.22 -0.87 -11.12
N GLY A 108 -5.99 0.18 -11.90
CA GLY A 108 -6.47 1.52 -11.59
C GLY A 108 -5.74 2.22 -10.45
N GLY A 109 -4.71 1.58 -9.89
CA GLY A 109 -3.93 2.10 -8.78
C GLY A 109 -3.18 3.37 -9.17
N ILE A 110 -3.12 4.31 -8.24
CA ILE A 110 -2.38 5.56 -8.37
C ILE A 110 -1.15 5.46 -7.47
N VAL A 111 0.03 5.65 -8.06
CA VAL A 111 1.30 5.71 -7.33
C VAL A 111 1.21 6.75 -6.21
N GLY A 112 1.63 6.37 -5.02
CA GLY A 112 1.55 7.20 -3.81
C GLY A 112 0.24 7.05 -3.03
N LEU A 113 -0.80 6.46 -3.63
CA LEU A 113 -2.11 6.24 -2.99
C LEU A 113 -2.46 4.74 -2.86
N ASP A 114 -1.90 3.89 -3.70
CA ASP A 114 -2.16 2.45 -3.65
C ASP A 114 -1.47 1.76 -2.44
N PRO A 115 -1.95 0.56 -2.02
CA PRO A 115 -1.43 -0.13 -0.85
C PRO A 115 0.08 -0.31 -0.84
N VAL A 116 0.72 -0.59 -1.99
CA VAL A 116 2.18 -0.84 -2.02
C VAL A 116 2.98 0.44 -1.82
N SER A 117 2.52 1.57 -2.37
CA SER A 117 3.08 2.89 -2.04
C SER A 117 2.86 3.27 -0.57
N ARG A 118 1.68 2.93 -0.01
CA ARG A 118 1.36 3.17 1.41
C ARG A 118 2.27 2.40 2.37
N VAL A 119 2.69 1.19 2.00
CA VAL A 119 3.73 0.45 2.73
C VAL A 119 5.07 1.17 2.69
N CYS A 120 5.52 1.62 1.51
CA CYS A 120 6.77 2.37 1.36
C CYS A 120 6.80 3.65 2.20
N GLN A 121 5.68 4.37 2.29
CA GLN A 121 5.55 5.56 3.15
C GLN A 121 5.76 5.22 4.63
N ARG A 122 5.23 4.07 5.10
CA ARG A 122 5.44 3.60 6.48
C ARG A 122 6.87 3.15 6.72
N LEU A 123 7.54 2.58 5.73
CA LEU A 123 8.96 2.22 5.80
C LEU A 123 9.89 3.44 5.76
N GLY A 124 9.42 4.56 5.19
CA GLY A 124 10.11 5.84 5.18
C GLY A 124 11.51 5.72 4.58
N GLY A 125 12.52 6.18 5.33
CA GLY A 125 13.90 6.18 4.84
C GLY A 125 14.60 4.83 4.78
N LEU A 126 13.93 3.72 5.07
CA LEU A 126 14.51 2.38 4.96
C LEU A 126 14.54 1.87 3.51
N VAL A 127 13.59 2.29 2.68
CA VAL A 127 13.39 1.74 1.34
C VAL A 127 13.28 2.82 0.29
N GLU A 128 13.72 2.55 -0.93
CA GLU A 128 13.50 3.39 -2.10
C GLU A 128 12.32 2.80 -2.89
N GLU A 129 11.24 3.57 -3.06
CA GLU A 129 10.07 3.09 -3.79
C GLU A 129 10.36 3.03 -5.31
N ILE A 130 10.35 1.82 -5.87
CA ILE A 130 10.55 1.58 -7.30
C ILE A 130 9.20 1.33 -7.95
N ASN A 131 8.70 2.33 -8.65
CA ASN A 131 7.45 2.28 -9.38
C ASN A 131 7.70 1.78 -10.81
N THR A 132 7.60 0.47 -11.01
CA THR A 132 7.77 -0.11 -12.34
C THR A 132 6.69 0.41 -13.29
N PRO A 133 7.05 0.94 -14.48
CA PRO A 133 6.07 1.39 -15.44
C PRO A 133 5.33 0.19 -16.03
N TRP A 134 4.02 0.17 -15.86
CA TRP A 134 3.12 -0.80 -16.47
C TRP A 134 1.69 -0.24 -16.50
N ALA A 135 0.81 -0.82 -17.32
CA ALA A 135 -0.49 -0.22 -17.61
C ALA A 135 -1.50 -0.28 -16.44
N ALA A 136 -1.42 -1.30 -15.56
CA ALA A 136 -2.33 -1.51 -14.43
C ALA A 136 -3.82 -1.36 -14.83
N THR A 137 -4.25 -2.13 -15.83
CA THR A 137 -5.56 -1.98 -16.50
C THR A 137 -6.25 -3.34 -16.68
N MET A 138 -7.54 -3.31 -16.99
CA MET A 138 -8.34 -4.48 -17.39
C MET A 138 -8.72 -4.39 -18.88
N GLY A 139 -7.86 -3.76 -19.69
CA GLY A 139 -8.08 -3.60 -21.12
C GLY A 139 -9.31 -2.79 -21.46
N GLY A 140 -9.40 -1.54 -21.02
CA GLY A 140 -10.46 -0.62 -21.45
C GLY A 140 -11.74 -0.66 -20.63
N ILE A 141 -11.86 -1.55 -19.63
CA ILE A 141 -12.83 -1.36 -18.54
C ILE A 141 -12.31 -0.25 -17.60
N PRO A 142 -13.07 0.83 -17.37
CA PRO A 142 -12.73 1.85 -16.39
C PRO A 142 -12.64 1.26 -14.99
N VAL A 143 -11.44 1.28 -14.40
CA VAL A 143 -11.18 0.87 -13.02
C VAL A 143 -10.23 1.90 -12.43
N GLY A 144 -10.67 2.64 -11.41
CA GLY A 144 -9.86 3.69 -10.78
C GLY A 144 -9.35 4.71 -11.80
N ALA A 145 -8.03 4.87 -11.87
CA ALA A 145 -7.36 5.79 -12.81
C ALA A 145 -7.06 5.18 -14.19
N SER A 146 -7.41 3.92 -14.45
CA SER A 146 -7.13 3.19 -15.70
C SER A 146 -8.42 2.89 -16.49
N GLY A 147 -8.29 2.51 -17.76
CA GLY A 147 -9.41 2.09 -18.62
C GLY A 147 -9.64 2.95 -19.86
N GLY A 148 -8.56 3.38 -20.52
CA GLY A 148 -8.66 4.05 -21.83
C GLY A 148 -9.08 3.06 -22.94
N ILE A 149 -9.74 3.56 -23.98
CA ILE A 149 -10.28 2.76 -25.11
C ILE A 149 -9.19 2.00 -25.91
N GLY A 150 -7.91 2.23 -25.64
CA GLY A 150 -6.78 1.49 -26.24
C GLY A 150 -5.90 0.73 -25.24
N ASP A 151 -6.36 0.58 -24.00
CA ASP A 151 -5.58 -0.09 -22.96
C ASP A 151 -5.36 -1.58 -23.27
N PRO A 152 -4.15 -2.13 -23.01
CA PRO A 152 -3.87 -3.55 -23.18
C PRO A 152 -4.68 -4.39 -22.19
N SER A 153 -4.87 -5.68 -22.47
CA SER A 153 -5.45 -6.60 -21.47
C SER A 153 -4.62 -6.62 -20.18
N MET A 154 -5.23 -7.04 -19.06
CA MET A 154 -4.52 -7.16 -17.78
C MET A 154 -3.26 -8.01 -17.93
N TRP A 155 -3.40 -9.16 -18.60
CA TRP A 155 -2.28 -10.07 -18.85
C TRP A 155 -1.18 -9.42 -19.69
N SER A 156 -1.54 -8.74 -20.79
CA SER A 156 -0.55 -8.03 -21.61
C SER A 156 0.16 -6.92 -20.82
N GLY A 157 -0.57 -6.18 -19.97
CA GLY A 157 0.01 -5.21 -19.05
C GLY A 157 0.98 -5.81 -18.04
N ILE A 158 0.64 -6.98 -17.47
CA ILE A 158 1.50 -7.73 -16.54
C ILE A 158 2.79 -8.16 -17.24
N GLN A 159 2.71 -8.72 -18.46
CA GLN A 159 3.89 -9.17 -19.21
C GLN A 159 4.84 -8.01 -19.54
N ALA A 160 4.30 -6.87 -19.99
CA ALA A 160 5.10 -5.67 -20.23
C ALA A 160 5.75 -5.14 -18.94
N GLY A 161 5.00 -5.14 -17.83
CA GLY A 161 5.50 -4.73 -16.52
C GLY A 161 6.59 -5.66 -15.97
N LEU A 162 6.48 -6.97 -16.20
CA LEU A 162 7.51 -7.94 -15.83
C LEU A 162 8.84 -7.64 -16.54
N VAL A 163 8.81 -7.40 -17.85
CA VAL A 163 10.01 -7.03 -18.63
C VAL A 163 10.62 -5.72 -18.10
N ALA A 164 9.78 -4.72 -17.79
CA ALA A 164 10.25 -3.46 -17.22
C ALA A 164 10.91 -3.65 -15.85
N ALA A 165 10.33 -4.48 -14.97
CA ALA A 165 10.90 -4.80 -13.66
C ALA A 165 12.25 -5.51 -13.76
N GLN A 166 12.35 -6.50 -14.66
CA GLN A 166 13.58 -7.24 -14.94
C GLN A 166 14.69 -6.29 -15.41
N ASN A 167 14.39 -5.40 -16.35
CA ASN A 167 15.36 -4.42 -16.87
C ASN A 167 15.85 -3.46 -15.78
N GLU A 168 14.95 -2.92 -14.96
CA GLU A 168 15.31 -2.04 -13.84
C GLU A 168 16.18 -2.76 -12.80
N PHE A 169 15.82 -4.00 -12.46
CA PHE A 169 16.63 -4.82 -11.55
C PHE A 169 18.03 -5.10 -12.10
N LEU A 170 18.14 -5.51 -13.36
CA LEU A 170 19.43 -5.80 -14.00
C LEU A 170 20.30 -4.54 -14.09
N ALA A 171 19.71 -3.37 -14.39
CA ALA A 171 20.43 -2.11 -14.40
C ALA A 171 21.02 -1.77 -13.01
N ARG A 172 20.24 -1.96 -11.94
CA ARG A 172 20.72 -1.77 -10.56
C ARG A 172 21.80 -2.77 -10.18
N ARG A 173 21.62 -4.04 -10.56
CA ARG A 173 22.60 -5.09 -10.31
C ARG A 173 23.91 -4.87 -11.05
N ALA A 174 23.88 -4.28 -12.24
CA ALA A 174 25.09 -3.90 -12.98
C ALA A 174 25.93 -2.86 -12.22
N VAL A 175 25.28 -1.97 -11.45
CA VAL A 175 25.96 -1.00 -10.58
C VAL A 175 26.38 -1.63 -9.24
N ASN A 176 25.50 -2.43 -8.64
CA ASN A 176 25.74 -3.13 -7.39
C ASN A 176 25.26 -4.59 -7.47
N PRO A 177 26.15 -5.55 -7.74
CA PRO A 177 25.78 -6.96 -7.81
C PRO A 177 25.15 -7.50 -6.52
N GLY A 178 25.47 -6.90 -5.37
CA GLY A 178 24.96 -7.27 -4.05
C GLY A 178 23.68 -6.54 -3.63
N VAL A 179 23.02 -5.81 -4.53
CA VAL A 179 21.80 -5.05 -4.21
C VAL A 179 20.74 -5.93 -3.56
N LYS A 180 20.24 -5.54 -2.39
CA LYS A 180 19.16 -6.25 -1.70
C LYS A 180 17.84 -5.61 -2.05
N ILE A 181 16.83 -6.39 -2.43
CA ILE A 181 15.53 -5.88 -2.86
C ILE A 181 14.38 -6.47 -2.03
N ILE A 182 13.31 -5.70 -1.90
CA ILE A 182 12.00 -6.20 -1.49
C ILE A 182 11.01 -6.06 -2.65
N ILE A 183 10.00 -6.93 -2.68
CA ILE A 183 9.02 -6.98 -3.76
C ILE A 183 7.62 -6.93 -3.16
N GLN A 184 6.72 -6.13 -3.71
CA GLN A 184 5.33 -6.13 -3.28
C GLN A 184 4.35 -5.87 -4.41
N GLY A 185 3.18 -6.48 -4.32
CA GLY A 185 2.13 -6.32 -5.30
C GLY A 185 0.73 -6.33 -4.70
N TYR A 186 -0.20 -5.65 -5.36
CA TYR A 186 -1.61 -5.61 -4.99
C TYR A 186 -2.48 -6.01 -6.19
N SER A 187 -3.45 -6.90 -6.01
CA SER A 187 -4.43 -7.30 -7.04
C SER A 187 -3.72 -7.82 -8.31
N ALA A 188 -4.03 -7.30 -9.51
CA ALA A 188 -3.30 -7.61 -10.74
C ALA A 188 -1.77 -7.37 -10.62
N GLY A 189 -1.35 -6.40 -9.81
CA GLY A 189 0.07 -6.16 -9.51
C GLY A 189 0.69 -7.25 -8.62
N ALA A 190 -0.10 -7.98 -7.84
CA ALA A 190 0.38 -9.15 -7.09
C ALA A 190 0.76 -10.31 -8.04
N VAL A 191 0.04 -10.49 -9.15
CA VAL A 191 0.42 -11.45 -10.21
C VAL A 191 1.78 -11.09 -10.79
N LEU A 192 1.99 -9.81 -11.13
CA LEU A 192 3.28 -9.32 -11.62
C LEU A 192 4.38 -9.51 -10.56
N ALA A 193 4.10 -9.17 -9.31
CA ALA A 193 5.02 -9.37 -8.18
C ALA A 193 5.43 -10.83 -8.01
N ALA A 194 4.49 -11.77 -8.16
CA ALA A 194 4.74 -13.20 -8.07
C ALA A 194 5.65 -13.70 -9.19
N LEU A 195 5.36 -13.30 -10.44
CA LEU A 195 6.19 -13.61 -11.62
C LEU A 195 7.60 -13.04 -11.47
N PHE A 196 7.72 -11.77 -11.07
CA PHE A 196 9.01 -11.12 -10.87
C PHE A 196 9.79 -11.75 -9.70
N LYS A 197 9.11 -12.06 -8.58
CA LYS A 197 9.71 -12.76 -7.44
C LYS A 197 10.26 -14.12 -7.87
N GLN A 198 9.49 -14.91 -8.60
CA GLN A 198 9.94 -16.22 -9.08
C GLN A 198 11.20 -16.07 -9.94
N TRP A 199 11.18 -15.15 -10.91
CA TRP A 199 12.34 -14.89 -11.75
C TRP A 199 13.58 -14.46 -10.93
N VAL A 200 13.43 -13.59 -9.92
CA VAL A 200 14.53 -13.21 -9.03
C VAL A 200 15.04 -14.42 -8.23
N LEU A 201 14.16 -15.25 -7.69
CA LEU A 201 14.57 -16.43 -6.92
C LEU A 201 15.30 -17.48 -7.77
N GLU A 202 14.91 -17.63 -9.04
CA GLU A 202 15.55 -18.56 -9.96
C GLU A 202 16.93 -18.09 -10.45
N ASN A 203 17.10 -16.78 -10.65
CA ASN A 203 18.29 -16.24 -11.32
C ASN A 203 19.26 -15.54 -10.35
N PHE A 204 18.73 -14.94 -9.28
CA PHE A 204 19.44 -14.03 -8.36
C PHE A 204 18.93 -14.16 -6.90
N PRO A 205 18.82 -15.40 -6.34
CA PRO A 205 18.21 -15.64 -5.03
C PRO A 205 18.87 -14.87 -3.89
N GLU A 206 20.16 -14.56 -4.01
CA GLU A 206 20.93 -13.79 -3.04
C GLU A 206 20.46 -12.34 -2.91
N ASN A 207 19.85 -11.77 -3.95
CA ASN A 207 19.39 -10.38 -3.96
C ASN A 207 18.01 -10.23 -3.28
N TYR A 208 17.25 -11.32 -3.12
CA TYR A 208 15.91 -11.31 -2.54
C TYR A 208 15.92 -11.28 -1.00
N VAL A 209 15.22 -10.29 -0.42
CA VAL A 209 15.09 -10.13 1.04
C VAL A 209 13.76 -10.67 1.54
N ALA A 210 12.68 -10.09 1.04
CA ALA A 210 11.31 -10.38 1.46
C ALA A 210 10.32 -9.87 0.41
N SER A 211 9.09 -10.36 0.48
CA SER A 211 7.99 -9.83 -0.31
C SER A 211 6.66 -9.87 0.42
N ALA A 212 5.67 -9.14 -0.10
CA ALA A 212 4.30 -9.14 0.39
C ALA A 212 3.32 -9.00 -0.78
N SER A 213 2.18 -9.66 -0.73
CA SER A 213 1.12 -9.48 -1.71
C SER A 213 -0.22 -9.20 -1.05
N PHE A 214 -1.02 -8.34 -1.66
CA PHE A 214 -2.37 -7.99 -1.22
C PHE A 214 -3.37 -8.44 -2.27
N GLY A 215 -4.42 -9.15 -1.88
CA GLY A 215 -5.47 -9.56 -2.81
C GLY A 215 -4.93 -10.36 -3.99
N ASP A 216 -3.99 -11.28 -3.71
CA ASP A 216 -3.16 -11.97 -4.69
C ASP A 216 -3.91 -13.08 -5.44
N PRO A 217 -4.17 -12.92 -6.75
CA PRO A 217 -4.83 -13.94 -7.55
C PRO A 217 -4.03 -15.23 -7.68
N THR A 218 -2.71 -15.18 -7.48
CA THR A 218 -1.82 -16.35 -7.61
C THR A 218 -1.53 -17.02 -6.27
N ARG A 219 -2.21 -16.63 -5.19
CA ARG A 219 -1.93 -17.15 -3.84
C ARG A 219 -2.10 -18.69 -3.83
N PRO A 220 -1.08 -19.45 -3.42
CA PRO A 220 -1.18 -20.89 -3.27
C PRO A 220 -2.04 -21.29 -2.07
N VAL A 221 -2.60 -22.49 -2.10
CA VAL A 221 -3.24 -23.11 -0.92
C VAL A 221 -2.27 -23.09 0.27
N GLY A 222 -2.77 -22.67 1.43
CA GLY A 222 -1.96 -22.51 2.64
C GLY A 222 -1.09 -21.24 2.66
N GLY A 223 -1.03 -20.49 1.56
CA GLY A 223 -0.45 -19.15 1.52
C GLY A 223 -1.20 -18.23 2.49
N GLY A 224 -0.46 -17.67 3.44
CA GLY A 224 -0.93 -16.75 4.47
C GLY A 224 0.23 -16.33 5.34
N PHE A 225 -0.02 -15.55 6.39
CA PHE A 225 1.08 -15.03 7.18
C PHE A 225 0.79 -15.07 8.68
N TYR A 226 1.83 -15.38 9.46
CA TYR A 226 1.79 -15.62 10.93
C TYR A 226 0.69 -16.58 11.40
N GLY A 227 0.55 -17.74 10.74
CA GLY A 227 -0.37 -18.79 11.20
C GLY A 227 -1.85 -18.48 10.99
N ARG A 228 -2.17 -17.40 10.25
CA ARG A 228 -3.48 -17.17 9.65
C ARG A 228 -3.39 -17.43 8.14
N PRO A 229 -3.44 -18.70 7.70
CA PRO A 229 -3.73 -18.97 6.30
C PRO A 229 -5.04 -18.27 5.91
N ALA A 230 -5.20 -17.90 4.65
CA ALA A 230 -6.54 -17.57 4.16
C ALA A 230 -7.49 -18.72 4.57
N PRO A 231 -8.72 -18.42 5.03
CA PRO A 231 -9.58 -19.38 5.70
C PRO A 231 -9.87 -20.64 4.86
N TRP A 232 -9.77 -20.56 3.53
CA TRP A 232 -9.90 -21.68 2.60
C TRP A 232 -9.27 -21.37 1.22
N GLY A 233 -8.99 -22.43 0.45
CA GLY A 233 -8.66 -22.38 -0.97
C GLY A 233 -7.39 -21.62 -1.37
N ASP A 234 -7.33 -21.22 -2.64
CA ASP A 234 -6.25 -20.50 -3.33
C ASP A 234 -6.77 -19.23 -4.03
N GLY A 235 -5.88 -18.44 -4.63
CA GLY A 235 -6.27 -17.27 -5.42
C GLY A 235 -6.98 -17.66 -6.71
N ILE A 236 -7.74 -16.72 -7.29
CA ILE A 236 -8.62 -16.98 -8.44
C ILE A 236 -7.90 -17.23 -9.78
N ALA A 237 -6.59 -17.04 -9.87
CA ALA A 237 -5.88 -17.31 -11.11
C ALA A 237 -5.87 -18.82 -11.42
N ASP A 238 -5.86 -19.18 -12.70
CA ASP A 238 -5.73 -20.57 -13.18
C ASP A 238 -4.34 -21.20 -12.90
N PHE A 239 -3.53 -20.53 -12.07
CA PHE A 239 -2.23 -20.96 -11.61
C PHE A 239 -1.91 -20.34 -10.24
N ALA A 240 -1.22 -21.11 -9.40
CA ALA A 240 -0.69 -20.66 -8.12
C ALA A 240 0.82 -20.47 -8.16
N MET A 241 1.35 -19.51 -7.39
CA MET A 241 2.78 -19.18 -7.37
C MET A 241 3.35 -19.00 -5.96
N GLY A 242 4.56 -19.53 -5.77
CA GLY A 242 5.33 -19.40 -4.53
C GLY A 242 5.15 -20.57 -3.57
N ASP A 243 6.07 -20.66 -2.61
CA ASP A 243 6.07 -21.69 -1.58
C ASP A 243 5.44 -21.16 -0.29
N PRO A 244 4.28 -21.66 0.18
CA PRO A 244 3.68 -21.28 1.46
C PRO A 244 4.60 -21.41 2.68
N LYS A 245 5.68 -22.21 2.56
CA LYS A 245 6.67 -22.42 3.63
C LYS A 245 7.77 -21.36 3.63
N ASP A 246 7.87 -20.53 2.59
CA ASP A 246 8.81 -19.41 2.55
C ASP A 246 8.25 -18.20 3.31
N TYR A 247 8.56 -18.13 4.60
CA TYR A 247 8.14 -17.03 5.48
C TYR A 247 8.67 -15.65 5.08
N ARG A 248 9.58 -15.55 4.09
CA ARG A 248 9.99 -14.25 3.52
C ARG A 248 8.86 -13.60 2.72
N HIS A 249 7.86 -14.36 2.28
CA HIS A 249 6.69 -13.80 1.61
C HIS A 249 5.49 -13.74 2.57
N ALA A 250 4.83 -12.58 2.61
CA ALA A 250 3.59 -12.38 3.35
C ALA A 250 2.40 -12.31 2.38
N TRP A 251 1.56 -13.36 2.36
CA TRP A 251 0.29 -13.32 1.64
C TRP A 251 -0.77 -12.64 2.51
N LEU A 252 -1.14 -11.42 2.16
CA LEU A 252 -2.07 -10.56 2.91
C LEU A 252 -3.44 -10.64 2.26
N THR A 253 -4.27 -11.55 2.79
CA THR A 253 -5.58 -11.87 2.24
C THR A 253 -6.69 -11.49 3.21
N HIS A 254 -7.64 -10.70 2.74
CA HIS A 254 -8.86 -10.45 3.48
C HIS A 254 -9.80 -11.66 3.31
N GLU A 255 -10.41 -12.12 4.41
CA GLU A 255 -11.27 -13.32 4.45
C GLU A 255 -12.51 -13.29 3.52
N LYS A 256 -12.79 -12.17 2.86
CA LYS A 256 -13.92 -11.96 1.95
C LYS A 256 -13.46 -11.49 0.58
N ASP A 257 -12.15 -11.46 0.33
CA ASP A 257 -11.62 -11.06 -0.96
C ASP A 257 -11.55 -12.27 -1.90
N MET A 258 -12.58 -12.39 -2.74
CA MET A 258 -12.71 -13.47 -3.72
C MET A 258 -11.50 -13.59 -4.66
N TYR A 259 -10.81 -12.49 -4.99
CA TYR A 259 -9.66 -12.57 -5.89
C TYR A 259 -8.50 -13.34 -5.28
N ALA A 260 -8.33 -13.29 -3.97
CA ALA A 260 -7.29 -14.01 -3.26
C ALA A 260 -7.75 -15.32 -2.64
N GLN A 261 -9.03 -15.68 -2.73
CA GLN A 261 -9.56 -16.91 -2.15
C GLN A 261 -10.86 -17.36 -2.83
N ILE A 262 -10.75 -18.43 -3.61
CA ILE A 262 -11.87 -19.19 -4.15
C ILE A 262 -11.95 -20.57 -3.50
N PRO A 263 -13.13 -21.19 -3.41
CA PRO A 263 -13.25 -22.57 -2.93
C PRO A 263 -12.58 -23.55 -3.91
N GLY A 264 -12.13 -24.70 -3.41
CA GLY A 264 -11.65 -25.78 -4.28
C GLY A 264 -12.79 -26.53 -4.99
N GLY A 265 -12.42 -27.50 -5.83
CA GLY A 265 -13.36 -28.31 -6.60
C GLY A 265 -14.00 -27.52 -7.75
N MET A 266 -15.07 -28.07 -8.35
CA MET A 266 -15.65 -27.53 -9.59
C MET A 266 -16.18 -26.10 -9.46
N VAL A 267 -16.48 -25.62 -8.26
CA VAL A 267 -16.86 -24.21 -8.03
C VAL A 267 -15.67 -23.29 -8.29
N GLY A 268 -14.50 -23.65 -7.75
CA GLY A 268 -13.24 -22.95 -8.01
C GLY A 268 -12.85 -22.99 -9.47
N ASP A 269 -12.90 -24.18 -10.08
CA ASP A 269 -12.58 -24.45 -11.50
C ASP A 269 -13.48 -23.67 -12.50
N ILE A 270 -14.62 -23.13 -12.05
CA ILE A 270 -15.46 -22.24 -12.87
C ILE A 270 -15.04 -20.78 -12.68
N MET A 271 -14.66 -20.41 -11.45
CA MET A 271 -14.28 -19.05 -11.10
C MET A 271 -12.91 -18.67 -11.70
N ASP A 272 -11.96 -19.60 -11.70
CA ASP A 272 -10.64 -19.43 -12.32
C ASP A 272 -10.71 -19.36 -13.85
N ASP A 273 -11.51 -20.21 -14.51
CA ASP A 273 -11.80 -20.22 -15.94
C ASP A 273 -12.31 -18.84 -16.39
N VAL A 274 -13.27 -18.29 -15.64
CA VAL A 274 -13.84 -16.96 -15.91
C VAL A 274 -12.79 -15.87 -15.73
N TYR A 275 -11.97 -15.94 -14.68
CA TYR A 275 -10.92 -14.96 -14.44
C TYR A 275 -9.81 -15.02 -15.51
N ALA A 276 -9.38 -16.22 -15.89
CA ALA A 276 -8.38 -16.45 -16.93
C ALA A 276 -8.85 -15.90 -18.29
N GLU A 277 -10.13 -16.10 -18.62
CA GLU A 277 -10.74 -15.52 -19.81
C GLU A 277 -10.69 -13.98 -19.70
N VAL A 278 -11.35 -13.39 -18.69
CA VAL A 278 -11.49 -11.93 -18.54
C VAL A 278 -10.14 -11.20 -18.49
N SER A 279 -9.13 -11.77 -17.83
CA SER A 279 -7.81 -11.15 -17.69
C SER A 279 -7.00 -11.10 -19.00
N ARG A 280 -7.29 -12.01 -19.94
CA ARG A 280 -6.59 -12.10 -21.24
C ARG A 280 -7.21 -11.19 -22.31
N PHE A 281 -8.46 -10.75 -22.15
CA PHE A 281 -9.13 -9.86 -23.11
C PHE A 281 -8.84 -8.38 -22.89
N ALA A 282 -8.76 -7.65 -24.01
CA ALA A 282 -8.89 -6.20 -24.04
C ALA A 282 -10.28 -5.84 -24.55
N PHE A 283 -11.06 -5.18 -23.71
CA PHE A 283 -12.36 -4.58 -24.00
C PHE A 283 -12.17 -3.23 -24.70
N THR A 284 -11.88 -3.29 -25.99
CA THR A 284 -11.82 -2.10 -26.86
C THR A 284 -13.20 -1.55 -27.23
N ASP A 285 -14.30 -2.22 -26.82
CA ASP A 285 -15.67 -1.80 -27.10
C ASP A 285 -16.63 -2.25 -25.97
N ILE A 286 -17.26 -1.30 -25.26
CA ILE A 286 -18.27 -1.53 -24.21
C ILE A 286 -19.47 -2.36 -24.72
N VAL A 287 -19.78 -2.29 -26.01
CA VAL A 287 -20.83 -3.10 -26.65
C VAL A 287 -20.40 -4.57 -26.75
N GLN A 288 -19.12 -4.84 -27.00
CA GLN A 288 -18.55 -6.20 -26.99
C GLN A 288 -18.48 -6.78 -25.58
N VAL A 289 -18.24 -5.97 -24.53
CA VAL A 289 -18.30 -6.41 -23.12
C VAL A 289 -19.69 -6.98 -22.79
N THR A 290 -20.73 -6.25 -23.16
CA THR A 290 -22.12 -6.60 -22.86
C THR A 290 -22.55 -7.83 -23.67
N ILE A 291 -22.21 -7.87 -24.97
CA ILE A 291 -22.47 -9.02 -25.84
C ILE A 291 -21.73 -10.26 -25.35
N ARG A 292 -20.48 -10.14 -24.89
CA ARG A 292 -19.70 -11.28 -24.42
C ARG A 292 -20.05 -11.72 -23.01
N MET A 293 -20.35 -10.84 -22.04
CA MET A 293 -20.94 -11.30 -20.78
C MET A 293 -22.27 -12.05 -21.03
N VAL A 294 -23.06 -11.62 -22.02
CA VAL A 294 -24.27 -12.31 -22.47
C VAL A 294 -23.98 -13.62 -23.23
N GLN A 295 -22.76 -13.85 -23.76
CA GLN A 295 -22.35 -15.08 -24.47
C GLN A 295 -21.52 -16.06 -23.61
N THR A 296 -20.67 -15.56 -22.71
CA THR A 296 -19.88 -16.32 -21.73
C THR A 296 -20.78 -16.95 -20.68
N VAL A 297 -21.86 -16.26 -20.27
CA VAL A 297 -22.85 -16.84 -19.36
C VAL A 297 -23.51 -18.10 -19.98
N PRO A 298 -23.96 -18.12 -21.24
CA PRO A 298 -24.34 -19.34 -21.97
C PRO A 298 -23.25 -20.39 -22.10
N ALA A 299 -21.99 -20.03 -22.35
CA ALA A 299 -20.91 -21.02 -22.46
C ALA A 299 -20.60 -21.70 -21.11
N VAL A 300 -20.63 -20.93 -20.01
CA VAL A 300 -20.50 -21.42 -18.63
C VAL A 300 -21.74 -22.24 -18.23
N ALA A 301 -22.94 -21.77 -18.58
CA ALA A 301 -24.19 -22.49 -18.34
C ALA A 301 -24.27 -23.81 -19.15
N ALA A 302 -23.76 -23.84 -20.38
CA ALA A 302 -23.67 -25.03 -21.21
C ALA A 302 -22.65 -26.04 -20.67
N LYS A 303 -21.46 -25.57 -20.23
CA LYS A 303 -20.48 -26.40 -19.49
C LYS A 303 -21.09 -26.97 -18.20
N ALA A 304 -22.01 -26.25 -17.56
CA ALA A 304 -22.68 -26.65 -16.32
C ALA A 304 -24.00 -27.42 -16.50
N GLY A 305 -24.49 -27.64 -17.73
CA GLY A 305 -25.77 -28.30 -17.99
C GLY A 305 -27.01 -27.53 -17.52
N ILE A 306 -26.92 -26.20 -17.37
CA ILE A 306 -28.01 -25.34 -16.90
C ILE A 306 -28.77 -24.74 -18.09
N SER A 307 -30.09 -24.96 -18.16
CA SER A 307 -30.97 -24.16 -19.03
C SER A 307 -31.15 -22.77 -18.44
N ILE A 308 -30.66 -21.72 -19.11
CA ILE A 308 -30.75 -20.34 -18.64
C ILE A 308 -32.24 -19.92 -18.56
N PRO A 309 -32.78 -19.60 -17.37
CA PRO A 309 -34.15 -19.10 -17.25
C PRO A 309 -34.26 -17.69 -17.84
N GLY A 310 -35.44 -17.34 -18.36
CA GLY A 310 -35.75 -16.03 -18.96
C GLY A 310 -35.51 -14.81 -18.05
N ALA A 311 -35.23 -15.01 -16.76
CA ALA A 311 -34.78 -13.97 -15.83
C ALA A 311 -33.43 -13.34 -16.26
N LEU A 312 -32.62 -14.00 -17.09
CA LEU A 312 -31.41 -13.40 -17.63
C LEU A 312 -31.68 -12.31 -18.70
N ALA A 313 -32.90 -12.26 -19.26
CA ALA A 313 -33.29 -11.20 -20.20
C ALA A 313 -33.39 -9.81 -19.52
N SER A 314 -33.55 -9.74 -18.19
CA SER A 314 -33.55 -8.46 -17.46
C SER A 314 -32.16 -7.86 -17.26
N LEU A 315 -31.08 -8.62 -17.50
CA LEU A 315 -29.71 -8.08 -17.51
C LEU A 315 -29.46 -7.13 -18.69
N ALA A 316 -30.30 -7.16 -19.73
CA ALA A 316 -30.24 -6.24 -20.86
C ALA A 316 -30.67 -4.79 -20.52
N GLY A 317 -31.23 -4.55 -19.32
CA GLY A 317 -31.74 -3.23 -18.90
C GLY A 317 -30.73 -2.28 -18.24
N GLY A 318 -29.47 -2.69 -18.10
CA GLY A 318 -28.40 -1.88 -17.51
C GLY A 318 -28.32 -1.89 -15.96
N PRO A 319 -27.35 -1.17 -15.36
CA PRO A 319 -26.94 -1.32 -13.96
C PRO A 319 -28.05 -1.08 -12.92
N VAL A 320 -29.02 -0.22 -13.23
CA VAL A 320 -30.09 0.18 -12.31
C VAL A 320 -31.15 -0.92 -12.12
N GLY A 321 -31.41 -1.74 -13.16
CA GLY A 321 -32.36 -2.86 -13.06
C GLY A 321 -31.81 -4.07 -12.27
N VAL A 322 -30.49 -4.19 -12.19
CA VAL A 322 -29.79 -5.30 -11.51
C VAL A 322 -29.80 -5.14 -9.98
N ILE A 323 -29.68 -3.91 -9.48
CA ILE A 323 -29.45 -3.63 -8.06
C ILE A 323 -30.71 -3.71 -7.20
N GLY A 324 -31.88 -3.32 -7.72
CA GLY A 324 -33.08 -3.10 -6.90
C GLY A 324 -34.08 -4.26 -6.79
N PHE A 325 -34.22 -5.09 -7.83
CA PHE A 325 -35.30 -6.10 -7.91
C PHE A 325 -34.84 -7.50 -8.31
N ALA A 326 -33.78 -7.61 -9.12
CA ALA A 326 -33.34 -8.90 -9.69
C ALA A 326 -32.59 -9.78 -8.68
N LEU A 327 -31.92 -9.19 -7.69
CA LEU A 327 -30.98 -9.90 -6.82
C LEU A 327 -31.61 -10.91 -5.84
N PRO A 328 -32.64 -10.58 -5.04
CA PRO A 328 -33.25 -11.56 -4.17
C PRO A 328 -33.86 -12.72 -4.95
N LEU A 329 -34.37 -12.43 -6.16
CA LEU A 329 -34.94 -13.40 -7.08
C LEU A 329 -33.87 -14.29 -7.74
N LEU A 330 -32.72 -13.72 -8.14
CA LEU A 330 -31.58 -14.46 -8.69
C LEU A 330 -30.94 -15.35 -7.61
N LEU A 331 -30.67 -14.81 -6.41
CA LEU A 331 -30.14 -15.59 -5.30
C LEU A 331 -31.13 -16.66 -4.81
N GLN A 332 -32.43 -16.38 -4.75
CA GLN A 332 -33.45 -17.39 -4.43
C GLN A 332 -33.58 -18.46 -5.52
N SER A 333 -33.61 -18.06 -6.81
CA SER A 333 -33.75 -19.01 -7.91
C SER A 333 -32.52 -19.92 -8.05
N MET A 334 -31.33 -19.41 -7.73
CA MET A 334 -30.11 -20.19 -7.67
C MET A 334 -30.00 -21.04 -6.39
N GLY A 335 -30.55 -20.57 -5.27
CA GLY A 335 -30.58 -21.31 -4.01
C GLY A 335 -31.29 -22.68 -4.12
N GLY A 336 -32.29 -22.79 -5.01
CA GLY A 336 -32.95 -24.07 -5.31
C GLY A 336 -32.08 -25.09 -6.06
N LEU A 337 -30.97 -24.66 -6.66
CA LEU A 337 -30.00 -25.52 -7.36
C LEU A 337 -28.81 -25.90 -6.48
N ILE A 338 -28.65 -25.29 -5.30
CA ILE A 338 -27.53 -25.54 -4.38
C ILE A 338 -28.02 -26.49 -3.27
N PRO A 339 -27.55 -27.76 -3.25
CA PRO A 339 -27.91 -28.70 -2.19
C PRO A 339 -27.51 -28.16 -0.81
N THR A 340 -28.44 -28.17 0.13
CA THR A 340 -28.17 -27.75 1.52
C THR A 340 -27.34 -28.79 2.25
N GLY A 341 -26.31 -28.35 2.98
CA GLY A 341 -25.52 -29.22 3.88
C GLY A 341 -24.37 -29.99 3.22
N GLN A 342 -24.13 -29.79 1.92
CA GLN A 342 -22.94 -30.32 1.25
C GLN A 342 -21.78 -29.33 1.31
N PRO A 343 -20.52 -29.79 1.54
CA PRO A 343 -19.34 -28.95 1.39
C PRO A 343 -19.27 -28.33 -0.01
N VAL A 344 -18.83 -27.08 -0.13
CA VAL A 344 -18.80 -26.35 -1.41
C VAL A 344 -17.90 -27.08 -2.43
N GLU A 345 -16.82 -27.68 -1.95
CA GLU A 345 -15.82 -28.41 -2.73
C GLU A 345 -16.36 -29.72 -3.34
N SER A 346 -17.50 -30.20 -2.84
CA SER A 346 -18.16 -31.42 -3.30
C SER A 346 -19.22 -31.17 -4.38
N LEU A 347 -19.55 -29.90 -4.66
CA LEU A 347 -20.56 -29.52 -5.64
C LEU A 347 -20.06 -29.78 -7.06
N THR A 348 -20.97 -30.23 -7.93
CA THR A 348 -20.69 -30.47 -9.36
C THR A 348 -21.85 -30.01 -10.24
N GLY A 349 -21.61 -29.88 -11.55
CA GLY A 349 -22.64 -29.57 -12.55
C GLY A 349 -23.41 -28.27 -12.26
N PRO A 350 -24.75 -28.26 -12.39
CA PRO A 350 -25.57 -27.07 -12.16
C PRO A 350 -25.39 -26.43 -10.78
N ALA A 351 -25.18 -27.25 -9.74
CA ALA A 351 -25.02 -26.78 -8.38
C ALA A 351 -23.71 -26.01 -8.17
N ALA A 352 -22.62 -26.48 -8.80
CA ALA A 352 -21.32 -25.82 -8.73
C ALA A 352 -21.36 -24.45 -9.42
N ALA A 353 -21.96 -24.38 -10.62
CA ALA A 353 -22.08 -23.12 -11.35
C ALA A 353 -23.02 -22.12 -10.66
N ALA A 354 -24.13 -22.57 -10.08
CA ALA A 354 -24.98 -21.73 -9.26
C ALA A 354 -24.21 -21.16 -8.05
N LYS A 355 -23.41 -21.98 -7.36
CA LYS A 355 -22.60 -21.52 -6.23
C LYS A 355 -21.51 -20.53 -6.67
N ALA A 356 -20.81 -20.77 -7.78
CA ALA A 356 -19.80 -19.86 -8.32
C ALA A 356 -20.40 -18.49 -8.67
N ALA A 357 -21.56 -18.46 -9.32
CA ALA A 357 -22.27 -17.23 -9.64
C ALA A 357 -22.75 -16.49 -8.37
N THR A 358 -23.20 -17.21 -7.33
CA THR A 358 -23.56 -16.60 -6.04
C THR A 358 -22.36 -15.88 -5.42
N LEU A 359 -21.20 -16.54 -5.37
CA LEU A 359 -19.98 -15.95 -4.80
C LEU A 359 -19.53 -14.70 -5.58
N GLY A 360 -19.59 -14.75 -6.91
CA GLY A 360 -19.29 -13.59 -7.76
C GLY A 360 -20.24 -12.41 -7.53
N LEU A 361 -21.54 -12.68 -7.37
CA LEU A 361 -22.54 -11.65 -7.06
C LEU A 361 -22.35 -11.08 -5.65
N GLU A 362 -22.12 -11.91 -4.63
CA GLU A 362 -21.85 -11.47 -3.26
C GLU A 362 -20.64 -10.51 -3.19
N PHE A 363 -19.57 -10.84 -3.92
CA PHE A 363 -18.39 -9.99 -4.02
C PHE A 363 -18.67 -8.66 -4.73
N LEU A 364 -19.45 -8.68 -5.81
CA LEU A 364 -19.88 -7.48 -6.54
C LEU A 364 -20.77 -6.57 -5.68
N PHE A 365 -21.71 -7.13 -4.92
CA PHE A 365 -22.64 -6.36 -4.06
C PHE A 365 -22.00 -5.85 -2.76
N ALA A 366 -20.95 -6.52 -2.27
CA ALA A 366 -20.06 -5.94 -1.26
C ALA A 366 -19.26 -4.72 -1.80
N GLY A 367 -19.46 -4.36 -3.09
CA GLY A 367 -18.82 -3.23 -3.75
C GLY A 367 -17.32 -3.40 -3.88
N THR A 368 -16.83 -4.65 -3.97
CA THR A 368 -15.41 -5.04 -3.87
C THR A 368 -14.70 -4.54 -2.61
N GLY A 369 -15.46 -4.11 -1.58
CA GLY A 369 -14.96 -3.52 -0.34
C GLY A 369 -13.80 -4.30 0.30
N PRO A 370 -13.95 -5.62 0.55
CA PRO A 370 -12.88 -6.43 1.12
C PRO A 370 -11.56 -6.43 0.33
N HIS A 371 -11.61 -6.19 -0.99
CA HIS A 371 -10.43 -6.15 -1.86
C HIS A 371 -9.73 -4.78 -1.85
N ILE A 372 -10.45 -3.69 -1.59
CA ILE A 372 -9.88 -2.32 -1.65
C ILE A 372 -9.52 -1.74 -0.29
N ARG A 373 -9.88 -2.43 0.80
CA ARG A 373 -9.77 -1.92 2.18
C ARG A 373 -8.54 -2.40 2.95
N TYR A 374 -7.54 -2.96 2.28
CA TYR A 374 -6.29 -3.41 2.93
C TYR A 374 -5.56 -2.35 3.76
N GLU A 375 -5.69 -1.06 3.42
CA GLU A 375 -5.13 0.04 4.22
C GLU A 375 -5.91 0.30 5.52
N PHE A 376 -7.18 -0.09 5.60
CA PHE A 376 -8.08 0.28 6.69
C PHE A 376 -8.46 -0.90 7.58
N ASP A 377 -8.66 -2.08 6.98
CA ASP A 377 -9.12 -3.25 7.70
C ASP A 377 -7.95 -3.94 8.39
N GLU A 378 -8.21 -4.45 9.58
CA GLU A 378 -7.23 -5.13 10.41
C GLU A 378 -6.91 -6.51 9.82
N ALA A 379 -5.61 -6.87 9.78
CA ALA A 379 -5.16 -8.18 9.31
C ALA A 379 -5.67 -9.33 10.20
N TRP A 380 -6.04 -9.01 11.45
CA TRP A 380 -6.78 -9.86 12.37
C TRP A 380 -7.45 -9.01 13.44
N PRO A 381 -8.48 -9.52 14.14
CA PRO A 381 -9.19 -8.75 15.16
C PRO A 381 -8.26 -8.16 16.23
N GLY A 382 -8.27 -6.83 16.38
CA GLY A 382 -7.43 -6.05 17.28
C GLY A 382 -5.96 -5.92 16.84
N GLY A 383 -5.65 -6.28 15.59
CA GLY A 383 -4.32 -6.26 15.00
C GLY A 383 -4.00 -4.98 14.22
N PRO A 384 -2.80 -4.90 13.61
CA PRO A 384 -2.49 -3.85 12.65
C PRO A 384 -3.34 -3.99 11.38
N THR A 385 -3.43 -2.91 10.59
CA THR A 385 -3.95 -3.01 9.21
C THR A 385 -3.06 -3.91 8.36
N PHE A 386 -3.57 -4.45 7.25
CA PHE A 386 -2.73 -5.25 6.35
C PHE A 386 -1.51 -4.47 5.83
N VAL A 387 -1.68 -3.18 5.55
CA VAL A 387 -0.59 -2.30 5.11
C VAL A 387 0.45 -2.09 6.23
N ASP A 388 0.01 -1.83 7.47
CA ASP A 388 0.93 -1.71 8.59
C ASP A 388 1.67 -3.02 8.87
N PHE A 389 0.99 -4.15 8.67
CA PHE A 389 1.58 -5.46 8.84
C PHE A 389 2.66 -5.77 7.79
N ALA A 390 2.42 -5.43 6.52
CA ALA A 390 3.45 -5.52 5.48
C ALA A 390 4.68 -4.67 5.84
N ALA A 391 4.47 -3.45 6.37
CA ALA A 391 5.57 -2.60 6.80
C ALA A 391 6.35 -3.22 7.99
N MET A 392 5.66 -3.86 8.94
CA MET A 392 6.30 -4.61 10.03
C MET A 392 7.13 -5.78 9.50
N HIS A 393 6.57 -6.56 8.57
CA HIS A 393 7.25 -7.68 7.90
C HIS A 393 8.55 -7.23 7.22
N PHE A 394 8.47 -6.18 6.39
CA PHE A 394 9.65 -5.65 5.72
C PHE A 394 10.68 -5.09 6.70
N ARG A 395 10.27 -4.37 7.75
CA ARG A 395 11.20 -3.87 8.78
C ARG A 395 11.98 -5.00 9.44
N ASP A 396 11.32 -6.11 9.77
CA ASP A 396 11.99 -7.25 10.39
C ASP A 396 13.04 -7.86 9.45
N TYR A 397 12.67 -8.20 8.21
CA TYR A 397 13.59 -8.80 7.25
C TYR A 397 14.74 -7.87 6.84
N ILE A 398 14.46 -6.57 6.67
CA ILE A 398 15.51 -5.56 6.45
C ILE A 398 16.44 -5.48 7.66
N GLY A 399 15.89 -5.49 8.88
CA GLY A 399 16.66 -5.46 10.12
C GLY A 399 17.57 -6.68 10.32
N ARG A 400 17.24 -7.83 9.72
CA ARG A 400 18.09 -9.03 9.74
C ARG A 400 19.32 -8.91 8.84
N LEU A 401 19.31 -8.05 7.82
CA LEU A 401 20.49 -7.81 6.96
C LEU A 401 21.60 -7.02 7.65
N ARG A 402 21.29 -6.33 8.75
CA ARG A 402 22.18 -5.41 9.45
C ARG A 402 22.82 -6.03 10.71
N ARG A 403 22.51 -7.29 10.99
CA ARG A 403 23.14 -8.12 12.03
C ARG A 403 24.17 -9.01 11.37
#